data_AF-A0A7J8SNV3-F1
#
_entry.id   AF-A0A7J8SNV3-F1
#
_cell.length_a   1.000
_cell.length_b   1.000
_cell.length_c   1.000
_cell.angle_alpha   90.00
_cell.angle_beta   90.00
_cell.angle_gamma   90.00
#
_symmetry.space_group_name_H-M   'P 1'
#
loop_
_entity.id
_entity.type
_entity.pdbx_description
1 polymer ?
#
loop_
_entity_poly.entity_id
_entity_poly.type
_entity_poly.pdbx_seq_one_letter_code
_entity_poly.pdbx_strand_id
1 'polypeptide(L)'
;MGVVKEKTKCPTVGIQGIAWAFGGMIFALVYCTAGISGGHINPAVTFGLFLARKLSLTRAIFYMVMQCLGAICGAGVVKGFMGKTQYGMLGGGANSVAHGYTKGDGLGAEIVGTFVLVYTVFSATDAKRRTGINPARSLGAAIIFNKDKGWDDHWIFWVGPFIGAALAALYHVVVIRAIPFKSK
;
A
#
# COMPACT_ATOMS: atom_id res chain seq x y z
N MET A 1 -0.89 16.70 14.99
CA MET A 1 -0.85 16.99 13.54
C MET A 1 -1.92 18.02 13.23
N GLY A 2 -1.55 19.30 13.24
CA GLY A 2 -2.49 20.41 13.03
C GLY A 2 -2.38 20.91 11.61
N VAL A 3 -3.45 20.79 10.83
CA VAL A 3 -3.62 21.63 9.65
C VAL A 3 -3.79 23.05 10.17
N VAL A 4 -2.81 23.92 9.92
CA VAL A 4 -2.96 25.35 10.21
C VAL A 4 -4.07 25.85 9.29
N LYS A 5 -5.24 26.18 9.88
CA LYS A 5 -6.35 26.82 9.17
C LYS A 5 -5.96 28.28 8.86
N GLU A 6 -5.23 28.44 7.77
CA GLU A 6 -4.90 29.72 7.16
C GLU A 6 -5.99 30.12 6.17
N LYS A 7 -6.42 31.39 6.19
CA LYS A 7 -7.46 31.90 5.26
C LYS A 7 -7.01 31.86 3.81
N THR A 8 -5.69 31.77 3.58
CA THR A 8 -5.04 31.74 2.26
C THR A 8 -4.69 30.33 1.78
N LYS A 9 -4.91 29.29 2.61
CA LYS A 9 -4.62 27.90 2.23
C LYS A 9 -5.90 27.15 1.86
N CYS A 10 -5.75 26.19 0.95
CA CYS A 10 -6.85 25.28 0.60
C CYS A 10 -7.37 24.57 1.87
N PRO A 11 -8.69 24.60 2.13
CA PRO A 11 -9.27 24.06 3.36
C PRO A 11 -9.27 22.52 3.41
N THR A 12 -8.93 21.86 2.29
CA THR A 12 -8.92 20.41 2.11
C THR A 12 -7.77 20.00 1.19
N VAL A 13 -7.34 18.74 1.31
CA VAL A 13 -6.40 18.10 0.37
C VAL A 13 -7.06 17.72 -0.97
N GLY A 14 -8.37 17.93 -1.09
CA GLY A 14 -9.15 17.62 -2.29
C GLY A 14 -9.33 16.12 -2.56
N ILE A 15 -10.14 15.78 -3.56
CA ILE A 15 -10.38 14.38 -3.95
C ILE A 15 -9.09 13.67 -4.41
N GLN A 16 -8.18 14.43 -5.02
CA GLN A 16 -6.87 13.93 -5.41
C GLN A 16 -6.02 13.54 -4.20
N GLY A 17 -6.03 14.32 -3.12
CA GLY A 17 -5.33 13.99 -1.88
C GLY A 17 -5.89 12.74 -1.20
N ILE A 18 -7.21 12.53 -1.27
CA ILE A 18 -7.85 11.30 -0.80
C ILE A 18 -7.35 10.10 -1.62
N ALA A 19 -7.35 10.19 -2.95
CA ALA A 19 -6.84 9.13 -3.81
C ALA A 19 -5.37 8.78 -3.53
N TRP A 20 -4.52 9.79 -3.31
CA TRP A 20 -3.12 9.60 -2.91
C TRP A 20 -2.99 8.91 -1.54
N ALA A 21 -3.86 9.20 -0.59
CA ALA A 21 -3.84 8.52 0.71
C ALA A 21 -4.10 7.02 0.56
N PHE A 22 -5.09 6.61 -0.25
CA PHE A 22 -5.36 5.19 -0.51
C PHE A 22 -4.19 4.52 -1.24
N GLY A 23 -3.76 5.06 -2.39
CA GLY A 23 -2.70 4.46 -3.19
C GLY A 23 -1.35 4.45 -2.46
N GLY A 24 -1.00 5.55 -1.80
CA GLY A 24 0.26 5.70 -1.07
C GLY A 24 0.35 4.79 0.14
N MET A 25 -0.75 4.61 0.89
CA MET A 25 -0.76 3.68 2.03
C MET A 25 -0.67 2.22 1.58
N ILE A 26 -1.32 1.83 0.48
CA ILE A 26 -1.14 0.47 -0.08
C ILE A 26 0.31 0.27 -0.51
N PHE A 27 0.90 1.22 -1.24
CA PHE A 27 2.32 1.14 -1.63
C PHE A 27 3.24 0.93 -0.42
N ALA A 28 3.11 1.75 0.62
CA ALA A 28 3.94 1.67 1.82
C ALA A 28 3.72 0.37 2.60
N LEU A 29 2.46 -0.04 2.82
CA LEU A 29 2.14 -1.25 3.58
C LEU A 29 2.56 -2.51 2.84
N VAL A 30 2.31 -2.60 1.53
CA VAL A 30 2.78 -3.72 0.71
C VAL A 30 4.29 -3.79 0.75
N TYR A 31 5.00 -2.67 0.58
CA TYR A 31 6.46 -2.65 0.67
C TYR A 31 6.98 -3.18 2.01
N CYS A 32 6.38 -2.73 3.12
CA CYS A 32 6.77 -3.16 4.47
C CYS A 32 6.45 -4.64 4.76
N THR A 33 5.35 -5.16 4.21
CA THR A 33 4.81 -6.48 4.60
C THR A 33 5.02 -7.57 3.55
N ALA A 34 5.43 -7.24 2.33
CA ALA A 34 5.66 -8.20 1.24
C ALA A 34 6.62 -9.32 1.65
N GLY A 35 7.70 -9.00 2.37
CA GLY A 35 8.67 -9.99 2.84
C GLY A 35 8.21 -10.87 4.00
N ILE A 36 7.08 -10.55 4.64
CA ILE A 36 6.56 -11.22 5.84
C ILE A 36 5.28 -11.98 5.51
N SER A 37 4.25 -11.28 5.03
CA SER A 37 2.92 -11.83 4.73
C SER A 37 2.62 -11.93 3.23
N GLY A 38 3.51 -11.45 2.36
CA GLY A 38 3.21 -11.29 0.93
C GLY A 38 2.46 -10.00 0.60
N GLY A 39 2.12 -9.17 1.60
CA GLY A 39 1.57 -7.83 1.38
C GLY A 39 0.19 -7.80 0.76
N HIS A 40 -0.72 -8.69 1.18
CA HIS A 40 -2.04 -8.78 0.53
C HIS A 40 -2.93 -7.58 0.87
N ILE A 41 -3.03 -7.22 2.17
CA ILE A 41 -3.77 -6.07 2.74
C ILE A 41 -5.27 -5.98 2.36
N ASN A 42 -5.75 -6.86 1.48
CA ASN A 42 -7.06 -6.82 0.83
C ASN A 42 -7.59 -8.26 0.65
N PRO A 43 -8.86 -8.53 1.04
CA PRO A 43 -9.48 -9.84 0.87
C PRO A 43 -9.56 -10.31 -0.58
N ALA A 44 -9.89 -9.44 -1.54
CA ALA A 44 -9.98 -9.77 -2.95
C ALA A 44 -8.62 -10.18 -3.54
N VAL A 45 -7.54 -9.50 -3.13
CA VAL A 45 -6.16 -9.87 -3.50
C VAL A 45 -5.80 -11.23 -2.92
N THR A 46 -6.11 -11.45 -1.64
CA THR A 46 -5.89 -12.74 -0.95
C THR A 46 -6.65 -13.87 -1.65
N PHE A 47 -7.90 -13.62 -2.02
CA PHE A 47 -8.75 -14.59 -2.71
C PHE A 47 -8.23 -14.90 -4.12
N GLY A 48 -7.82 -13.87 -4.88
CA GLY A 48 -7.20 -14.06 -6.19
C GLY A 48 -5.97 -14.97 -6.11
N LEU A 49 -5.06 -14.68 -5.18
CA LEU A 49 -3.86 -15.50 -4.97
C LEU A 49 -4.18 -16.92 -4.50
N PHE A 50 -5.23 -17.10 -3.70
CA PHE A 50 -5.76 -18.42 -3.34
C PHE A 50 -6.25 -19.19 -4.57
N LEU A 51 -7.07 -18.58 -5.43
CA LEU A 51 -7.56 -19.20 -6.66
C LEU A 51 -6.43 -19.56 -7.64
N ALA A 52 -5.39 -18.72 -7.70
CA ALA A 52 -4.17 -19.01 -8.46
C ALA A 52 -3.24 -20.04 -7.80
N ARG A 53 -3.69 -20.70 -6.71
CA ARG A 53 -2.95 -21.71 -5.95
C ARG A 53 -1.60 -21.22 -5.41
N LYS A 54 -1.48 -19.91 -5.15
CA LYS A 54 -0.31 -19.28 -4.51
C LYS A 54 -0.44 -19.19 -2.99
N LEU A 55 -1.63 -19.44 -2.44
CA LEU A 55 -1.93 -19.40 -1.01
C LEU A 55 -2.79 -20.60 -0.61
N SER A 56 -2.58 -21.19 0.58
CA SER A 56 -3.44 -22.26 1.10
C SER A 56 -4.76 -21.72 1.65
N LEU A 57 -5.81 -22.55 1.64
CA LEU A 57 -7.16 -22.16 2.11
C LEU A 57 -7.15 -21.63 3.55
N THR A 58 -6.48 -22.34 4.47
CA THR A 58 -6.39 -21.92 5.87
C THR A 58 -5.77 -20.53 6.01
N ARG A 59 -4.66 -20.28 5.30
CA ARG A 59 -4.02 -18.96 5.31
C ARG A 59 -4.91 -17.88 4.70
N ALA A 60 -5.62 -18.19 3.62
CA ALA A 60 -6.55 -17.27 2.98
C ALA A 60 -7.65 -16.80 3.95
N ILE A 61 -8.28 -17.75 4.66
CA ILE A 61 -9.33 -17.46 5.64
C ILE A 61 -8.79 -16.57 6.77
N PHE A 62 -7.66 -16.95 7.39
CA PHE A 62 -7.06 -16.14 8.45
C PHE A 62 -6.70 -14.73 7.98
N TYR A 63 -6.17 -14.59 6.76
CA TYR A 63 -5.83 -13.29 6.20
C TYR A 63 -7.08 -12.40 6.04
N MET A 64 -8.15 -12.92 5.46
CA MET A 64 -9.38 -12.16 5.25
C MET A 64 -10.01 -11.73 6.57
N VAL A 65 -10.06 -12.63 7.57
CA VAL A 65 -10.58 -12.30 8.91
C VAL A 65 -9.74 -11.18 9.54
N MET A 66 -8.42 -11.30 9.54
CA MET A 66 -7.54 -10.30 10.17
C MET A 66 -7.57 -8.96 9.41
N GLN A 67 -7.72 -8.97 8.10
CA GLN A 67 -7.89 -7.76 7.28
C GLN A 67 -9.18 -7.02 7.65
N CYS A 68 -10.30 -7.75 7.77
CA CYS A 68 -11.57 -7.17 8.20
C CYS A 68 -11.50 -6.61 9.63
N LEU A 69 -10.91 -7.36 10.57
CA LEU A 69 -10.71 -6.89 11.95
C LEU A 69 -9.83 -5.63 12.01
N GLY A 70 -8.72 -5.61 11.27
CA GLY A 70 -7.85 -4.45 11.17
C GLY A 70 -8.56 -3.22 10.60
N ALA A 71 -9.40 -3.39 9.57
CA ALA A 71 -10.20 -2.31 8.98
C ALA A 71 -11.23 -1.75 9.99
N ILE A 72 -11.92 -2.62 10.72
CA ILE A 72 -12.88 -2.22 11.78
C ILE A 72 -12.16 -1.43 12.88
N CYS A 73 -11.02 -1.92 13.36
CA CYS A 73 -10.20 -1.21 14.36
C CYS A 73 -9.74 0.16 13.85
N GLY A 74 -9.27 0.25 12.60
CA GLY A 74 -8.84 1.51 11.98
C GLY A 74 -9.97 2.54 11.90
N ALA A 75 -11.15 2.14 11.42
CA ALA A 75 -12.33 3.00 11.39
C ALA A 75 -12.77 3.42 12.80
N GLY A 76 -12.68 2.52 13.77
CA GLY A 76 -12.96 2.78 15.18
C GLY A 76 -12.07 3.86 15.78
N VAL A 77 -10.76 3.82 15.50
CA VAL A 77 -9.80 4.85 15.94
C VAL A 77 -10.16 6.22 15.37
N VAL A 78 -10.49 6.29 14.07
CA VAL A 78 -10.90 7.54 13.42
C VAL A 78 -12.17 8.10 14.05
N LYS A 79 -13.18 7.25 14.28
CA LYS A 79 -14.42 7.65 14.97
C LYS A 79 -14.16 8.12 16.41
N GLY A 80 -13.20 7.49 17.10
CA GLY A 80 -12.76 7.91 18.44
C GLY A 80 -12.17 9.31 18.46
N PHE A 81 -11.30 9.65 17.49
CA PHE A 81 -10.68 10.97 17.40
C PHE A 81 -11.60 12.07 16.88
N MET A 82 -12.46 11.77 15.90
CA MET A 82 -13.36 12.76 15.31
C MET A 82 -14.63 13.01 16.14
N GLY A 83 -14.98 12.08 17.02
CA GLY A 83 -16.24 12.11 17.75
C GLY A 83 -17.44 11.66 16.89
N LYS A 84 -18.48 11.16 17.56
CA LYS A 84 -19.63 10.50 16.90
C LYS A 84 -20.37 11.42 15.91
N THR A 85 -20.60 12.68 16.28
CA THR A 85 -21.39 13.63 15.49
C THR A 85 -20.69 13.99 14.18
N GLN A 86 -19.43 14.41 14.23
CA GLN A 86 -18.68 14.79 13.03
C GLN A 86 -18.41 13.59 12.12
N TYR A 87 -18.10 12.42 12.70
CA TYR A 87 -17.93 11.19 11.94
C TYR A 87 -19.20 10.81 11.15
N GLY A 88 -20.37 10.91 11.79
CA GLY A 88 -21.66 10.64 11.15
C GLY A 88 -22.03 11.65 10.06
N MET A 89 -21.86 12.94 10.32
CA MET A 89 -22.18 14.00 9.35
C MET A 89 -21.35 13.92 8.07
N LEU A 90 -20.10 13.44 8.16
CA LEU A 90 -19.20 13.30 7.01
C LEU A 90 -19.30 11.93 6.31
N GLY A 91 -20.29 11.10 6.66
CA GLY A 91 -20.52 9.79 6.06
C GLY A 91 -19.52 8.70 6.50
N GLY A 92 -18.64 8.98 7.46
CA GLY A 92 -17.76 8.00 8.10
C GLY A 92 -16.78 7.27 7.17
N GLY A 93 -16.55 7.79 5.95
CA GLY A 93 -15.73 7.12 4.94
C GLY A 93 -16.36 5.86 4.34
N ALA A 94 -17.67 5.66 4.50
CA ALA A 94 -18.36 4.50 3.96
C ALA A 94 -18.60 4.60 2.45
N ASN A 95 -18.37 3.51 1.73
CA ASN A 95 -18.68 3.41 0.30
C ASN A 95 -20.20 3.35 0.08
N SER A 96 -20.70 4.13 -0.87
CA SER A 96 -22.10 4.11 -1.31
C SER A 96 -22.18 4.51 -2.78
N VAL A 97 -23.25 4.09 -3.46
CA VAL A 97 -23.50 4.49 -4.85
C VAL A 97 -23.93 5.96 -4.85
N ALA A 98 -23.21 6.79 -5.60
CA ALA A 98 -23.50 8.21 -5.72
C ALA A 98 -24.86 8.45 -6.38
N HIS A 99 -25.53 9.55 -5.99
CA HIS A 99 -26.81 9.93 -6.59
C HIS A 99 -26.68 10.10 -8.11
N GLY A 100 -27.65 9.59 -8.86
CA GLY A 100 -27.64 9.61 -10.32
C GLY A 100 -27.01 8.38 -10.98
N TYR A 101 -26.47 7.45 -10.20
CA TYR A 101 -25.96 6.17 -10.68
C TYR A 101 -26.81 5.00 -10.18
N THR A 102 -26.94 3.97 -11.00
CA THR A 102 -27.62 2.73 -10.63
C THR A 102 -26.71 1.81 -9.82
N LYS A 103 -27.30 0.83 -9.14
CA LYS A 103 -26.54 -0.24 -8.48
C LYS A 103 -25.71 -1.06 -9.48
N GLY A 104 -26.18 -1.17 -10.74
CA GLY A 104 -25.46 -1.84 -11.82
C GLY A 104 -24.18 -1.10 -12.19
N ASP A 105 -24.23 0.24 -12.27
CA ASP A 105 -23.06 1.08 -12.56
C ASP A 105 -22.00 0.93 -11.45
N GLY A 106 -22.44 0.99 -10.19
CA GLY A 106 -21.55 0.80 -9.04
C GLY A 106 -20.90 -0.58 -9.04
N LEU A 107 -21.68 -1.64 -9.31
CA LEU A 107 -21.14 -3.00 -9.40
C LEU A 107 -20.13 -3.15 -10.55
N GLY A 108 -20.44 -2.61 -11.73
CA GLY A 108 -19.55 -2.65 -12.89
C GLY A 108 -18.21 -1.94 -12.61
N ALA A 109 -18.26 -0.76 -11.98
CA ALA A 109 -17.07 -0.01 -11.59
C ALA A 109 -16.19 -0.78 -10.60
N GLU A 110 -16.77 -1.40 -9.57
CA GLU A 110 -16.04 -2.20 -8.57
C GLU A 110 -15.39 -3.46 -9.18
N ILE A 111 -16.07 -4.13 -10.12
CA ILE A 111 -15.51 -5.28 -10.84
C ILE A 111 -14.28 -4.87 -11.66
N VAL A 112 -14.40 -3.82 -12.47
CA VAL A 112 -13.30 -3.34 -13.31
C VAL A 112 -12.14 -2.82 -12.46
N GLY A 113 -12.41 -2.04 -11.41
CA GLY A 113 -11.39 -1.52 -10.50
C GLY A 113 -10.64 -2.64 -9.77
N THR A 114 -11.36 -3.63 -9.25
CA THR A 114 -10.76 -4.80 -8.59
C THR A 114 -9.98 -5.66 -9.58
N PHE A 115 -10.46 -5.82 -10.81
CA PHE A 115 -9.71 -6.52 -11.87
C PHE A 115 -8.36 -5.86 -12.13
N VAL A 116 -8.32 -4.53 -12.34
CA VAL A 116 -7.07 -3.79 -12.57
C VAL A 116 -6.11 -3.95 -11.38
N LEU A 117 -6.62 -3.84 -10.15
CA LEU A 117 -5.83 -4.04 -8.94
C LEU A 117 -5.23 -5.44 -8.87
N VAL A 118 -6.05 -6.49 -8.99
CA VAL A 118 -5.62 -7.89 -8.84
C VAL A 118 -4.72 -8.32 -10.00
N TYR A 119 -5.00 -7.87 -11.23
CA TYR A 119 -4.12 -8.05 -12.39
C TYR A 119 -2.74 -7.43 -12.15
N THR A 120 -2.70 -6.22 -11.58
CA THR A 120 -1.44 -5.55 -11.22
C THR A 120 -0.68 -6.35 -10.16
N VAL A 121 -1.38 -6.89 -9.15
CA VAL A 121 -0.75 -7.77 -8.14
C VAL A 121 -0.14 -8.99 -8.82
N PHE A 122 -0.88 -9.70 -9.68
CA PHE A 122 -0.35 -10.87 -10.39
C PHE A 122 0.86 -10.51 -11.26
N SER A 123 0.80 -9.39 -11.97
CA SER A 123 1.91 -8.91 -12.80
C SER A 123 3.15 -8.51 -11.98
N ALA A 124 2.92 -7.96 -10.77
CA ALA A 124 3.98 -7.62 -9.83
C ALA A 124 4.48 -8.82 -9.01
N THR A 125 3.74 -9.93 -9.00
CA THR A 125 4.14 -11.16 -8.31
C THR A 125 5.20 -11.88 -9.14
N ASP A 126 6.44 -11.40 -9.01
CA ASP A 126 7.61 -11.94 -9.70
C ASP A 126 7.79 -13.44 -9.40
N ALA A 127 7.76 -14.27 -10.44
CA ALA A 127 7.90 -15.73 -10.32
C ALA A 127 9.27 -16.17 -9.76
N LYS A 128 10.24 -15.25 -9.60
CA LYS A 128 11.60 -15.58 -9.16
C LYS A 128 12.16 -14.82 -7.96
N ARG A 129 11.48 -13.83 -7.35
CA ARG A 129 12.16 -12.99 -6.34
C ARG A 129 11.85 -13.33 -4.88
N ARG A 130 12.86 -13.89 -4.23
CA ARG A 130 13.24 -13.55 -2.85
C ARG A 130 13.88 -12.15 -2.88
N THR A 131 13.09 -11.09 -2.74
CA THR A 131 13.57 -9.70 -2.84
C THR A 131 14.42 -9.30 -1.62
N GLY A 132 15.71 -9.02 -1.84
CA GLY A 132 16.66 -8.55 -0.82
C GLY A 132 16.92 -7.03 -0.84
N ILE A 133 16.00 -6.23 -1.38
CA ILE A 133 16.13 -4.78 -1.61
C ILE A 133 16.30 -3.98 -0.29
N ASN A 134 16.07 -4.63 0.86
CA ASN A 134 16.30 -4.06 2.18
C ASN A 134 17.50 -4.76 2.85
N PRO A 135 18.64 -4.06 3.04
CA PRO A 135 19.85 -4.64 3.62
C PRO A 135 19.64 -5.25 5.01
N ALA A 136 18.83 -4.62 5.87
CA ALA A 136 18.55 -5.12 7.23
C ALA A 136 17.71 -6.40 7.21
N ARG A 137 16.72 -6.49 6.31
CA ARG A 137 15.91 -7.70 6.11
C ARG A 137 16.73 -8.85 5.53
N SER A 138 17.65 -8.54 4.62
CA SER A 138 18.58 -9.52 4.05
C SER A 138 19.56 -10.01 5.11
N LEU A 139 20.02 -9.13 6.00
CA LEU A 139 20.94 -9.49 7.09
C LEU A 139 20.25 -10.39 8.13
N GLY A 140 19.04 -10.03 8.58
CA GLY A 140 18.29 -10.86 9.53
C GLY A 140 18.02 -12.27 9.00
N ALA A 141 17.73 -12.40 7.70
CA ALA A 141 17.57 -13.71 7.07
C ALA A 141 18.90 -14.49 6.96
N ALA A 142 20.01 -13.82 6.62
CA ALA A 142 21.33 -14.44 6.53
C ALA A 142 21.81 -14.98 7.89
N ILE A 143 21.61 -14.21 8.96
CA ILE A 143 21.96 -14.60 10.34
C ILE A 143 21.17 -15.83 10.79
N ILE A 144 19.85 -15.86 10.56
CA ILE A 144 19.00 -16.97 11.00
C ILE A 144 19.20 -18.23 10.12
N PHE A 145 19.42 -18.05 8.83
CA PHE A 145 19.62 -19.18 7.90
C PHE A 145 21.03 -19.78 8.01
N ASN A 146 22.03 -18.96 8.32
CA ASN A 146 23.44 -19.31 8.59
C ASN A 146 24.04 -20.41 7.69
N LYS A 147 24.12 -20.13 6.38
CA LYS A 147 24.73 -21.01 5.38
C LYS A 147 25.71 -20.23 4.53
N ASP A 148 26.80 -20.88 4.12
CA ASP A 148 27.91 -20.27 3.37
C ASP A 148 27.42 -19.51 2.13
N LYS A 149 26.59 -20.15 1.30
CA LYS A 149 25.99 -19.51 0.12
C LYS A 149 25.17 -18.25 0.43
N GLY A 150 24.52 -18.20 1.60
CA GLY A 150 23.75 -17.02 2.02
C GLY A 150 24.64 -15.85 2.41
N TRP A 151 25.84 -16.13 2.94
CA TRP A 151 26.86 -15.14 3.29
C TRP A 151 27.67 -14.70 2.08
N ASP A 152 28.00 -15.61 1.16
CA ASP A 152 28.72 -15.33 -0.09
C ASP A 152 27.99 -14.30 -0.96
N ASP A 153 26.67 -14.42 -1.08
CA ASP A 153 25.83 -13.51 -1.87
C ASP A 153 25.39 -12.26 -1.07
N HIS A 154 25.71 -12.17 0.23
CA HIS A 154 25.10 -11.19 1.14
C HIS A 154 25.42 -9.74 0.78
N TRP A 155 26.64 -9.49 0.32
CA TRP A 155 27.13 -8.15 -0.02
C TRP A 155 26.30 -7.48 -1.14
N ILE A 156 25.72 -8.27 -2.05
CA ILE A 156 24.87 -7.78 -3.16
C ILE A 156 23.65 -7.03 -2.60
N PHE A 157 23.11 -7.48 -1.47
CA PHE A 157 21.95 -6.91 -0.83
C PHE A 157 22.25 -5.67 0.03
N TRP A 158 23.52 -5.28 0.12
CA TRP A 158 23.95 -3.98 0.65
C TRP A 158 24.30 -3.04 -0.49
N VAL A 159 25.15 -3.48 -1.41
CA VAL A 159 25.64 -2.66 -2.53
C VAL A 159 24.50 -2.26 -3.48
N GLY A 160 23.64 -3.21 -3.87
CA GLY A 160 22.54 -2.95 -4.79
C GLY A 160 21.58 -1.86 -4.29
N PRO A 161 20.99 -1.99 -3.07
CA PRO A 161 20.09 -0.98 -2.53
C PRO A 161 20.73 0.39 -2.32
N PHE A 162 22.00 0.45 -1.89
CA PHE A 162 22.70 1.73 -1.69
C PHE A 162 22.98 2.45 -3.02
N ILE A 163 23.40 1.73 -4.06
CA ILE A 163 23.56 2.31 -5.40
C ILE A 163 22.21 2.79 -5.94
N GLY A 164 21.16 1.97 -5.82
CA GLY A 164 19.81 2.36 -6.25
C GLY A 164 19.29 3.61 -5.54
N ALA A 165 19.51 3.72 -4.22
CA ALA A 165 19.14 4.89 -3.44
C ALA A 165 19.93 6.15 -3.85
N ALA A 166 21.24 6.01 -4.12
CA ALA A 166 22.08 7.11 -4.58
C ALA A 166 21.63 7.63 -5.96
N LEU A 167 21.35 6.73 -6.91
CA LEU A 167 20.87 7.10 -8.24
C LEU A 167 19.48 7.76 -8.20
N ALA A 168 18.57 7.26 -7.37
CA ALA A 168 17.26 7.86 -7.19
C ALA A 168 17.35 9.27 -6.56
N ALA A 169 18.21 9.45 -5.56
CA ALA A 169 18.48 10.75 -4.96
C ALA A 169 19.10 11.73 -5.98
N LEU A 170 20.07 11.26 -6.77
CA LEU A 170 20.70 12.04 -7.84
C LEU A 170 19.66 12.45 -8.90
N TYR A 171 18.83 11.52 -9.37
CA TYR A 171 17.76 11.79 -10.31
C TYR A 171 16.76 12.83 -9.77
N HIS A 172 16.35 12.72 -8.51
CA HIS A 172 15.45 13.69 -7.89
C HIS A 172 16.09 15.10 -7.79
N VAL A 173 17.38 15.18 -7.43
CA VAL A 173 18.09 16.46 -7.30
C VAL A 173 18.40 17.09 -8.65
N VAL A 174 18.78 16.29 -9.65
CA VAL A 174 19.26 16.80 -10.96
C VAL A 174 18.13 16.96 -11.96
N VAL A 175 17.17 16.04 -12.00
CA VAL A 175 16.11 16.03 -13.03
C VAL A 175 14.82 16.65 -12.50
N ILE A 176 14.39 16.25 -11.30
CA ILE A 176 13.10 16.71 -10.76
C ILE A 176 13.22 18.13 -10.17
N ARG A 177 14.31 18.45 -9.46
CA ARG A 177 14.53 19.81 -8.91
C ARG A 177 15.09 20.83 -9.90
N ALA A 178 15.49 20.44 -11.11
CA ALA A 178 15.89 21.38 -12.17
C ALA A 178 14.71 22.07 -12.86
N ILE A 179 13.46 21.67 -12.57
CA ILE A 179 12.26 22.37 -13.00
C ILE A 179 11.79 23.24 -11.81
N PRO A 180 12.14 24.54 -11.76
CA PRO A 180 11.61 25.42 -10.73
C PRO A 180 10.11 25.55 -10.96
N PHE A 181 9.30 25.02 -10.04
CA PHE A 181 7.94 25.50 -9.87
C PHE A 181 8.04 26.93 -9.37
N LYS A 182 8.11 27.90 -10.31
CA LYS A 182 7.80 29.30 -10.00
C LYS A 182 6.32 29.34 -9.65
N SER A 183 6.01 29.32 -8.35
CA SER A 183 4.74 29.87 -7.89
C SER A 183 4.80 31.39 -8.14
N LYS A 184 3.91 31.89 -8.98
CA LYS A 184 3.42 33.26 -8.82
C LYS A 184 2.55 33.33 -7.56
#